data_AF-A0A506X5Z3-F1
#
_entry.id   AF-A0A506X5Z3-F1
#
_cell.length_a   1.000
_cell.length_b   1.000
_cell.length_c   1.000
_cell.angle_alpha   90.00
_cell.angle_beta   90.00
_cell.angle_gamma   90.00
#
_symmetry.space_group_name_H-M   'P 1'
#
loop_
_entity.id
_entity.type
_entity.pdbx_description
1 polymer ?
#
loop_
_entity_poly.entity_id
_entity_poly.type
_entity_poly.pdbx_seq_one_letter_code
_entity_poly.pdbx_strand_id
1 'polypeptide(L)' 'EVLAVGDKAFREKCYTRIEELLAGGRTLFFVSHSERDLLRFCTRGLYLDKGALVLDAPIREVVERYNADYGTT' A
#
# COMPACT_ATOMS: atom_id res chain seq x y z
N GLU A 1 -2.50 9.64 -2.05
CA GLU A 1 -3.76 10.22 -2.61
C GLU A 1 -3.70 10.67 -4.09
N VAL A 2 -2.54 10.71 -4.75
CA VAL A 2 -2.45 11.16 -6.17
C VAL A 2 -3.03 10.16 -7.19
N LEU A 3 -3.12 8.87 -6.84
CA LEU A 3 -3.53 7.81 -7.78
C LEU A 3 -5.05 7.69 -8.01
N ALA A 4 -5.88 8.38 -7.21
CA ALA A 4 -7.33 8.15 -7.19
C ALA A 4 -8.12 9.00 -8.20
N VAL A 5 -7.50 10.02 -8.83
CA VAL A 5 -8.23 11.06 -9.60
C VAL A 5 -7.79 11.15 -11.08
N GLY A 6 -6.95 10.23 -11.57
CA GLY A 6 -6.37 10.28 -12.92
C GLY A 6 -6.95 9.27 -13.92
N ASP A 7 -6.87 9.58 -15.21
CA ASP A 7 -7.16 8.61 -16.29
C ASP A 7 -6.22 7.38 -16.19
N LYS A 8 -6.58 6.29 -16.88
CA LYS A 8 -5.81 5.04 -16.88
C LYS A 8 -4.34 5.25 -17.29
N ALA A 9 -4.07 6.05 -18.31
CA ALA A 9 -2.72 6.34 -18.76
C ALA A 9 -1.91 7.15 -17.73
N PHE A 10 -2.56 8.03 -16.97
CA PHE A 10 -1.91 8.73 -15.86
C PHE A 10 -1.55 7.77 -14.71
N ARG A 11 -2.44 6.85 -14.35
CA ARG A 11 -2.14 5.81 -13.33
C ARG A 11 -0.96 4.94 -13.72
N GLU A 12 -0.91 4.48 -14.98
CA GLU A 12 0.23 3.69 -15.47
C GLU A 12 1.54 4.46 -15.37
N LYS A 13 1.57 5.74 -15.75
CA LYS A 13 2.76 6.60 -15.58
C LYS A 13 3.20 6.70 -14.11
N CYS A 14 2.25 6.85 -13.19
CA CYS A 14 2.57 6.87 -11.77
C CYS A 14 3.13 5.53 -11.27
N TYR A 15 2.60 4.39 -11.73
CA TYR A 15 3.12 3.07 -11.38
C TYR A 15 4.55 2.86 -11.88
N THR A 16 4.84 3.19 -13.15
CA THR A 16 6.21 3.12 -13.68
C THR A 16 7.15 3.98 -12.83
N ARG A 17 6.72 5.19 -12.46
CA ARG A 17 7.56 6.07 -11.64
C ARG A 17 7.84 5.50 -10.24
N ILE A 18 6.85 4.85 -9.63
CA ILE A 18 7.01 4.17 -8.33
C ILE A 18 8.04 3.04 -8.45
N GLU A 19 7.95 2.22 -9.50
CA GLU A 19 8.89 1.12 -9.73
C GLU A 19 10.33 1.62 -9.92
N GLU A 20 10.54 2.70 -10.68
CA GLU A 20 11.86 3.33 -10.83
C GLU A 20 12.42 3.84 -9.49
N LEU A 21 11.57 4.41 -8.63
CA LEU A 21 11.97 4.89 -7.31
C LEU A 21 12.43 3.73 -6.44
N LEU A 22 11.65 2.65 -6.39
CA LEU A 22 11.97 1.43 -5.65
C LEU A 22 13.26 0.78 -6.17
N ALA A 23 13.42 0.68 -7.49
CA ALA A 23 14.59 0.07 -8.13
C ALA A 23 15.91 0.78 -7.78
N GLY A 24 15.90 2.09 -7.52
CA GLY A 24 17.10 2.80 -7.08
C GLY A 24 17.29 2.86 -5.57
N GLY A 25 16.63 1.99 -4.80
CA GLY A 25 16.86 1.82 -3.36
C GLY A 25 16.35 2.95 -2.47
N ARG A 26 15.41 3.78 -2.96
CA ARG A 26 14.82 4.85 -2.16
C ARG A 26 13.74 4.29 -1.25
N THR A 27 13.59 4.86 -0.05
CA THR A 27 12.46 4.54 0.83
C THR A 27 11.20 5.24 0.31
N LEU A 28 10.14 4.48 0.08
CA LEU A 28 8.83 4.97 -0.33
C LEU A 28 7.84 4.77 0.81
N PHE A 29 7.18 5.86 1.23
CA PHE A 29 6.01 5.78 2.09
C PHE A 29 4.76 5.83 1.22
N PHE A 30 4.01 4.73 1.19
CA PHE A 30 2.88 4.54 0.27
C PHE A 30 1.58 4.31 1.04
N VAL A 31 0.55 5.08 0.70
CA VAL A 31 -0.79 4.98 1.29
C VAL A 31 -1.81 4.82 0.17
N SER A 32 -2.61 3.75 0.25
CA SER A 32 -3.62 3.39 -0.76
C SER A 32 -4.79 2.66 -0.10
N HIS A 33 -5.97 2.81 -0.68
CA HIS A 33 -7.16 2.01 -0.33
C HIS A 33 -7.27 0.72 -1.17
N SER A 34 -6.37 0.53 -2.13
CA SER A 34 -6.33 -0.65 -2.99
C SER A 34 -5.35 -1.66 -2.40
N GLU A 35 -5.87 -2.77 -1.87
CA GLU A 35 -5.04 -3.88 -1.39
C GLU A 35 -4.08 -4.40 -2.46
N ARG A 36 -4.54 -4.46 -3.72
CA ARG A 36 -3.69 -4.87 -4.85
C ARG A 36 -2.46 -3.97 -4.99
N ASP A 37 -2.63 -2.65 -4.85
CA ASP A 37 -1.51 -1.72 -4.94
C ASP A 37 -0.58 -1.83 -3.72
N LEU A 38 -1.14 -1.99 -2.52
CA LEU A 38 -0.35 -2.21 -1.30
C LEU A 38 0.52 -3.47 -1.44
N LEU A 39 -0.05 -4.58 -1.87
CA LEU A 39 0.65 -5.85 -2.07
C LEU A 39 1.68 -5.79 -3.22
N ARG A 40 1.48 -4.91 -4.21
CA ARG A 40 2.42 -4.73 -5.33
C ARG A 40 3.64 -3.91 -4.95
N PHE A 41 3.45 -2.81 -4.22
CA PHE A 41 4.49 -1.80 -4.03
C PHE A 41 5.14 -1.81 -2.64
N CYS A 42 4.48 -2.36 -1.63
CA CYS A 42 5.00 -2.40 -0.27
C CYS A 42 5.58 -3.78 0.04
N THR A 43 6.67 -3.82 0.82
CA THR A 43 7.23 -5.07 1.38
C THR A 43 6.91 -5.23 2.87
N ARG A 44 6.75 -4.10 3.57
CA ARG A 44 6.39 -3.99 4.99
C ARG A 44 5.16 -3.09 5.11
N GLY A 45 4.29 -3.38 6.07
CA GLY A 45 3.11 -2.58 6.38
C GLY A 45 3.02 -2.23 7.85
N LEU A 46 2.34 -1.12 8.14
CA LEU A 46 1.96 -0.72 9.49
C LEU A 46 0.43 -0.69 9.55
N TYR A 47 -0.16 -1.49 10.43
CA TYR A 47 -1.59 -1.45 10.71
C TYR A 47 -1.85 -0.68 12.00
N LEU A 48 -2.63 0.38 11.85
CA LEU A 48 -3.10 1.23 12.93
C LEU A 48 -4.59 0.97 13.16
N ASP A 49 -4.98 0.74 14.43
CA ASP A 49 -6.37 0.73 14.85
C ASP A 49 -6.58 1.75 15.96
N LYS A 50 -7.56 2.65 15.79
CA LYS A 50 -7.93 3.68 16.79
C LYS A 50 -6.74 4.48 17.35
N GLY A 51 -5.75 4.77 16.50
CA GLY A 51 -4.56 5.54 16.86
C GLY A 51 -3.43 4.73 17.51
N ALA A 52 -3.57 3.41 17.65
CA ALA A 52 -2.54 2.51 18.15
C ALA A 52 -1.95 1.65 17.03
N LEU A 53 -0.64 1.41 17.08
CA LEU A 53 0.02 0.45 16.19
C LEU A 53 -0.29 -0.98 16.64
N VAL A 54 -1.06 -1.69 15.82
CA VAL A 54 -1.48 -3.06 16.09
C VAL A 54 -0.46 -4.05 15.53
N LEU A 55 0.06 -3.78 14.34
CA LEU A 55 0.98 -4.70 13.66
C LEU A 55 1.99 -3.95 12.78
N ASP A 56 3.24 -4.38 12.85
CA ASP A 56 4.36 -3.97 12.00
C ASP A 56 5.04 -5.23 11.46
N ALA A 57 4.72 -5.61 10.22
CA ALA A 57 5.04 -6.92 9.66
C ALA A 57 5.12 -6.85 8.12
N PRO A 58 5.49 -7.94 7.41
CA PRO A 58 5.37 -8.00 5.96
C PRO A 58 3.96 -7.63 5.49
N ILE A 59 3.84 -6.89 4.38
CA ILE A 59 2.55 -6.28 3.96
C ILE A 59 1.40 -7.29 3.86
N ARG A 60 1.71 -8.54 3.47
CA ARG A 60 0.72 -9.61 3.34
C ARG A 60 0.05 -9.92 4.68
N GLU A 61 0.85 -10.09 5.73
CA GLU A 61 0.35 -10.36 7.09
C GLU A 61 -0.47 -9.19 7.63
N VAL A 62 -0.05 -7.97 7.30
CA VAL A 62 -0.74 -6.74 7.71
C VAL A 62 -2.13 -6.65 7.06
N VAL A 63 -2.24 -6.91 5.76
CA VAL A 63 -3.52 -6.95 5.04
C VAL A 63 -4.40 -8.09 5.54
N GLU A 64 -3.85 -9.28 5.76
CA GLU A 64 -4.58 -10.41 6.33
C GLU A 64 -5.13 -10.10 7.71
N ARG A 65 -4.33 -9.49 8.59
CA ARG A 65 -4.78 -9.05 9.92
C ARG A 65 -5.88 -7.99 9.83
N TYR A 66 -5.69 -6.96 9.00
CA TYR A 66 -6.69 -5.91 8.81
C TYR A 66 -8.03 -6.48 8.33
N ASN A 67 -7.99 -7.40 7.36
CA ASN A 67 -9.19 -8.05 6.82
C ASN A 67 -9.86 -8.99 7.83
N ALA A 68 -9.11 -9.61 8.74
CA ALA A 68 -9.71 -10.38 9.83
C ALA A 68 -10.48 -9.49 10.83
N ASP A 69 -10.01 -8.26 11.05
CA ASP A 69 -10.60 -7.33 12.01
C ASP A 69 -11.78 -6.52 11.41
N TYR A 70 -11.70 -6.16 10.13
CA TYR A 70 -12.63 -5.22 9.46
C TYR A 70 -13.22 -5.71 8.13
N GLY A 71 -12.83 -6.88 7.63
CA GLY A 71 -13.38 -7.43 6.38
C GLY A 71 -14.85 -7.80 6.53
N THR A 72 -15.71 -7.26 5.67
CA THR A 72 -17.09 -7.73 5.52
C THR A 72 -17.07 -9.16 5.00
N THR A 73 -17.78 -10.06 5.68
CA THR A 73 -17.96 -11.47 5.29
C THR A 73 -18.53 -11.60 3.88
#